data_AF-B4WMH8-F1
#
_entry.id   AF-B4WMH8-F1
#
_cell.length_a   1.000
_cell.length_b   1.000
_cell.length_c   1.000
_cell.angle_alpha   90.00
_cell.angle_beta   90.00
_cell.angle_gamma   90.00
#
_symmetry.space_group_name_H-M   'P 1'
#
loop_
_entity.id
_entity.type
_entity.pdbx_description
1 polymer ?
#
loop_
_entity_poly.entity_id
_entity_poly.type
_entity_poly.pdbx_seq_one_letter_code
_entity_poly.pdbx_strand_id
1 'polypeptide(L)'
;MVSFLLDWVAKYFSLGAFSKHKKTLTPQVDLMPQLDEKAITPVDRTSINSFLSDELQTEIRAERKFSLAEAIGRESGSFMKGESAIPRPVRAANEIKQFIANHSSEPSGVLATELANWCIADIRLSRQLETPLTALSQVIESLLNESTSFYEFYRQVAIAQSKMTGERPYFQQPDQPPHPRAEHTHSSIYNYLLKIAKLLQET
;
A
#
# COMPACT_ATOMS: atom_id res chain seq x y z
N MET A 1 -1.74 -7.89 50.02
CA MET A 1 -0.39 -7.56 50.52
C MET A 1 0.37 -6.99 49.32
N VAL A 2 0.13 -5.71 49.10
CA VAL A 2 0.61 -4.91 47.96
C VAL A 2 1.97 -4.35 48.39
N SER A 3 3.02 -4.55 47.59
CA SER A 3 4.21 -3.66 47.47
C SER A 3 5.42 -4.45 46.96
N PHE A 4 5.51 -4.64 45.65
CA PHE A 4 6.76 -5.05 44.97
C PHE A 4 6.87 -4.39 43.59
N LEU A 5 6.38 -3.15 43.48
CA LEU A 5 6.29 -2.40 42.22
C LEU A 5 6.70 -0.93 42.37
N LEU A 6 7.62 -0.62 43.30
CA LEU A 6 7.95 0.76 43.64
C LEU A 6 9.41 1.02 44.04
N ASP A 7 10.37 0.25 43.50
CA ASP A 7 11.80 0.43 43.83
C ASP A 7 12.71 0.73 42.63
N TRP A 8 12.13 1.12 41.48
CA TRP A 8 12.90 1.52 40.30
C TRP A 8 12.80 3.02 39.94
N VAL A 9 11.93 3.79 40.61
CA VAL A 9 11.71 5.23 40.33
C VAL A 9 12.52 6.15 41.24
N ALA A 10 13.18 5.64 42.28
CA ALA A 10 13.83 6.45 43.32
C ALA A 10 15.33 6.76 43.07
N LYS A 11 15.83 6.69 41.84
CA LYS A 11 17.26 6.97 41.54
C LYS A 11 17.54 8.13 40.59
N TYR A 12 16.54 8.90 40.19
CA TYR A 12 16.74 10.03 39.26
C TYR A 12 16.11 11.37 39.65
N PHE A 13 15.72 11.55 40.92
CA PHE A 13 15.27 12.85 41.41
C PHE A 13 15.95 13.20 42.73
N SER A 14 17.04 13.96 42.65
CA SER A 14 17.33 15.13 43.49
C SER A 14 18.81 15.48 43.35
N LEU A 15 19.11 16.59 42.67
CA LEU A 15 19.93 17.67 43.22
C LEU A 15 19.94 18.84 42.24
N GLY A 16 19.71 20.04 42.75
CA GLY A 16 20.22 21.26 42.10
C GLY A 16 19.15 22.26 41.67
N ALA A 17 18.78 23.13 42.61
CA ALA A 17 17.95 24.31 42.39
C ALA A 17 18.70 25.43 41.63
N PHE A 18 17.91 26.16 40.83
CA PHE A 18 17.94 27.61 40.56
C PHE A 18 19.28 28.34 40.30
N SER A 19 19.44 28.87 39.08
CA SER A 19 19.96 30.23 38.89
C SER A 19 19.47 30.84 37.56
N LYS A 20 18.88 32.02 37.65
CA LYS A 20 18.49 32.87 36.51
C LYS A 20 19.74 33.52 35.92
N HIS A 21 20.13 33.12 34.72
CA HIS A 21 20.84 34.01 33.80
C HIS A 21 20.35 33.76 32.38
N LYS A 22 19.62 34.74 31.82
CA LYS A 22 19.39 34.82 30.38
C LYS A 22 20.75 34.99 29.71
N LYS A 23 21.24 33.94 29.05
CA LYS A 23 22.20 34.05 27.96
C LYS A 23 21.53 33.46 26.73
N THR A 24 21.17 34.34 25.81
CA THR A 24 20.83 34.02 24.42
C THR A 24 22.03 33.29 23.82
N LEU A 25 21.93 31.97 23.72
CA LEU A 25 22.82 31.14 22.91
C LEU A 25 22.21 31.09 21.50
N THR A 26 22.69 31.99 20.65
CA THR A 26 22.68 31.78 19.21
C THR A 26 23.42 30.48 18.89
N PRO A 27 22.83 29.53 18.15
CA PRO A 27 23.62 28.44 17.59
C PRO A 27 24.57 29.05 16.56
N GLN A 28 25.86 28.84 16.82
CA GLN A 28 26.96 29.21 15.96
C GLN A 28 26.84 28.38 14.68
N VAL A 29 26.43 29.01 13.58
CA VAL A 29 26.42 28.39 12.26
C VAL A 29 27.88 28.37 11.81
N ASP A 30 28.53 27.21 11.98
CA ASP A 30 29.77 26.94 11.29
C ASP A 30 29.51 27.10 9.79
N LEU A 31 30.23 28.04 9.18
CA LEU A 31 30.23 28.29 7.75
C LEU A 31 30.71 27.03 7.02
N MET A 32 29.78 26.17 6.63
CA MET A 32 30.02 25.26 5.52
C MET A 32 30.28 26.12 4.26
N PRO A 33 31.22 25.73 3.38
CA PRO A 33 31.37 26.40 2.10
C PRO A 33 30.02 26.33 1.39
N GLN A 34 29.47 27.50 1.05
CA GLN A 34 28.24 27.58 0.28
C GLN A 34 28.48 26.84 -1.04
N LEU A 35 27.83 25.69 -1.19
CA LEU A 35 27.68 25.09 -2.51
C LEU A 35 26.81 26.06 -3.30
N ASP A 36 27.39 26.67 -4.33
CA ASP A 36 26.71 27.56 -5.26
C ASP A 36 25.37 26.97 -5.67
N GLU A 37 24.28 27.61 -5.24
CA GLU A 37 22.89 27.22 -5.49
C GLU A 37 22.46 27.40 -6.97
N LYS A 38 23.45 27.55 -7.89
CA LYS A 38 23.25 27.89 -9.30
C LYS A 38 23.38 26.72 -10.28
N ALA A 39 23.45 25.48 -9.83
CA ALA A 39 23.51 24.33 -10.74
C ALA A 39 22.81 23.08 -10.20
N ILE A 40 21.52 23.17 -9.91
CA ILE A 40 20.65 22.01 -10.06
C ILE A 40 19.71 22.33 -11.20
N THR A 41 20.19 22.08 -12.42
CA THR A 41 19.30 22.07 -13.58
C THR A 41 18.23 21.00 -13.34
N PRO A 42 16.97 21.24 -13.74
CA PRO A 42 16.02 20.15 -13.83
C PRO A 42 16.67 19.09 -14.71
N VAL A 43 16.80 17.86 -14.22
CA VAL A 43 17.21 16.75 -15.08
C VAL A 43 16.14 16.67 -16.16
N ASP A 44 16.49 17.17 -17.34
CA ASP A 44 15.59 17.23 -18.46
C ASP A 44 15.23 15.79 -18.83
N ARG A 45 14.01 15.36 -18.50
CA ARG A 45 13.53 14.00 -18.83
C ARG A 45 13.61 13.73 -20.33
N THR A 46 13.58 14.79 -21.13
CA THR A 46 13.76 14.76 -22.58
C THR A 46 15.19 14.36 -22.97
N SER A 47 16.20 14.79 -22.20
CA SER A 47 17.60 14.40 -22.42
C SER A 47 17.89 12.93 -22.08
N ILE A 48 17.26 12.35 -21.05
CA ILE A 48 17.43 10.91 -20.74
C ILE A 48 16.86 10.04 -21.86
N ASN A 49 15.71 10.44 -22.42
CA ASN A 49 15.08 9.70 -23.52
C ASN A 49 15.87 9.78 -24.83
N SER A 50 16.73 10.78 -25.03
CA SER A 50 17.54 10.89 -26.25
C SER A 50 18.82 10.05 -26.22
N PHE A 51 19.21 9.46 -25.08
CA PHE A 51 20.38 8.58 -24.96
C PHE A 51 20.05 7.08 -25.05
N LEU A 52 18.78 6.70 -24.96
CA LEU A 52 18.35 5.32 -25.07
C LEU A 52 18.00 5.04 -26.53
N SER A 53 18.81 4.21 -27.20
CA SER A 53 18.48 3.71 -28.53
C SER A 53 17.13 2.99 -28.51
N ASP A 54 16.39 3.03 -29.62
CA ASP A 54 15.08 2.38 -29.73
C ASP A 54 15.14 0.87 -29.38
N GLU A 55 16.30 0.25 -29.62
CA GLU A 55 16.58 -1.14 -29.25
C GLU A 55 16.65 -1.34 -27.72
N LEU A 56 17.39 -0.48 -27.00
CA LEU A 56 17.43 -0.53 -25.53
C LEU A 56 16.07 -0.20 -24.91
N GLN A 57 15.31 0.72 -25.50
CA GLN A 57 13.94 0.97 -25.07
C GLN A 57 13.04 -0.25 -25.27
N THR A 58 13.25 -1.00 -26.34
CA THR A 58 12.50 -2.23 -26.64
C THR A 58 12.88 -3.35 -25.68
N GLU A 59 14.17 -3.49 -25.35
CA GLU A 59 14.68 -4.45 -24.37
C GLU A 59 14.17 -4.13 -22.95
N ILE A 60 14.21 -2.85 -22.54
CA ILE A 60 13.63 -2.38 -21.27
C ILE A 60 12.12 -2.63 -21.22
N ARG A 61 11.40 -2.44 -22.33
CA ARG A 61 9.96 -2.75 -22.41
C ARG A 61 9.69 -4.25 -22.38
N ALA A 62 10.58 -5.08 -22.92
CA ALA A 62 10.44 -6.53 -22.97
C ALA A 62 10.62 -7.17 -21.58
N GLU A 63 11.50 -6.64 -20.74
CA GLU A 63 11.72 -7.13 -19.38
C GLU A 63 10.73 -6.56 -18.35
N ARG A 64 10.00 -5.50 -18.70
CA ARG A 64 9.10 -4.82 -17.76
C ARG A 64 7.82 -5.63 -17.51
N LYS A 65 7.49 -5.76 -16.23
CA LYS A 65 6.21 -6.25 -15.73
C LYS A 65 5.07 -5.26 -16.09
N PHE A 66 4.21 -5.62 -17.06
CA PHE A 66 3.07 -4.81 -17.51
C PHE A 66 2.02 -4.58 -16.40
N SER A 67 1.72 -3.32 -16.07
CA SER A 67 0.70 -2.97 -15.06
C SER A 67 -0.68 -2.68 -15.69
N LEU A 68 -1.73 -2.65 -14.86
CA LEU A 68 -3.07 -2.28 -15.33
C LEU A 68 -3.13 -0.86 -15.91
N ALA A 69 -2.42 0.10 -15.29
CA ALA A 69 -2.35 1.47 -15.80
C ALA A 69 -1.75 1.53 -17.21
N GLU A 70 -0.74 0.69 -17.50
CA GLU A 70 -0.18 0.58 -18.84
C GLU A 70 -1.16 -0.07 -19.82
N ALA A 71 -1.90 -1.10 -19.39
CA ALA A 71 -2.95 -1.71 -20.18
C ALA A 71 -4.04 -0.69 -20.56
N ILE A 72 -4.47 0.16 -19.62
CA ILE A 72 -5.40 1.27 -19.88
C ILE A 72 -4.81 2.24 -20.92
N GLY A 73 -3.53 2.62 -20.76
CA GLY A 73 -2.85 3.53 -21.69
C GLY A 73 -2.80 2.99 -23.13
N ARG A 74 -2.56 1.68 -23.30
CA ARG A 74 -2.57 1.02 -24.62
C ARG A 74 -3.95 1.04 -25.26
N GLU A 75 -5.00 0.81 -24.49
CA GLU A 75 -6.37 0.82 -25.01
C GLU A 75 -6.91 2.23 -25.29
N SER A 76 -6.44 3.25 -24.57
CA SER A 76 -6.81 4.64 -24.81
C SER A 76 -6.48 5.11 -26.23
N GLY A 77 -5.44 4.56 -26.87
CA GLY A 77 -5.11 4.84 -28.27
C GLY A 77 -6.13 4.27 -29.27
N SER A 78 -6.87 3.23 -28.91
CA SER A 78 -7.93 2.64 -29.75
C SER A 78 -9.30 3.28 -29.52
N PHE A 79 -9.49 3.99 -28.41
CA PHE A 79 -10.75 4.64 -28.02
C PHE A 79 -11.15 5.83 -28.92
N MET A 80 -10.19 6.45 -29.63
CA MET A 80 -10.46 7.59 -30.53
C MET A 80 -11.26 7.24 -31.79
N LYS A 81 -11.73 6.00 -31.96
CA LYS A 81 -12.49 5.53 -33.14
C LYS A 81 -14.02 5.53 -32.99
N GLY A 82 -14.57 6.10 -31.91
CA GLY A 82 -16.00 6.40 -31.80
C GLY A 82 -16.91 5.24 -31.37
N GLU A 83 -16.36 4.09 -30.99
CA GLU A 83 -17.11 3.01 -30.34
C GLU A 83 -17.08 3.21 -28.82
N SER A 84 -18.26 3.46 -28.22
CA SER A 84 -18.46 3.62 -26.78
C SER A 84 -18.39 2.27 -26.05
N ALA A 85 -17.24 1.61 -26.09
CA ALA A 85 -16.95 0.40 -25.32
C ALA A 85 -16.14 0.75 -24.06
N ILE A 86 -16.57 0.25 -22.90
CA ILE A 86 -15.76 0.31 -21.68
C ILE A 86 -14.45 -0.45 -21.94
N PRO A 87 -13.26 0.16 -21.71
CA PRO A 87 -11.96 -0.50 -21.90
C PRO A 87 -11.86 -1.82 -21.13
N ARG A 88 -11.18 -2.83 -21.68
CA ARG A 88 -11.07 -4.17 -21.09
C ARG A 88 -10.40 -4.14 -19.70
N PRO A 89 -9.33 -3.38 -19.44
CA PRO A 89 -8.76 -3.20 -18.10
C PRO A 89 -9.74 -2.61 -17.11
N VAL A 90 -10.55 -1.64 -17.55
CA VAL A 90 -11.56 -1.00 -16.70
C VAL A 90 -12.69 -1.98 -16.40
N ARG A 91 -13.11 -2.75 -17.41
CA ARG A 91 -14.10 -3.83 -17.25
C ARG A 91 -13.62 -4.89 -16.27
N ALA A 92 -12.41 -5.39 -16.43
CA ALA A 92 -11.78 -6.38 -15.57
C ALA A 92 -11.70 -5.90 -14.11
N ALA A 93 -11.26 -4.66 -13.90
CA ALA A 93 -11.20 -4.05 -12.57
C ALA A 93 -12.60 -3.89 -11.95
N ASN A 94 -13.61 -3.50 -12.74
CA ASN A 94 -14.99 -3.37 -12.27
C ASN A 94 -15.60 -4.73 -11.91
N GLU A 95 -15.32 -5.77 -12.69
CA GLU A 95 -15.79 -7.13 -12.42
C GLU A 95 -15.27 -7.64 -11.07
N ILE A 96 -13.97 -7.44 -10.78
CA ILE A 96 -13.39 -7.78 -9.47
C ILE A 96 -14.07 -6.99 -8.35
N LYS A 97 -14.22 -5.68 -8.50
CA LYS A 97 -14.87 -4.83 -7.50
C LYS A 97 -16.29 -5.29 -7.22
N GLN A 98 -17.06 -5.58 -8.27
CA GLN A 98 -18.44 -6.05 -8.17
C GLN A 98 -18.51 -7.41 -7.48
N PHE A 99 -17.65 -8.36 -7.87
CA PHE A 99 -17.60 -9.68 -7.25
C PHE A 99 -17.32 -9.59 -5.75
N ILE A 100 -16.30 -8.83 -5.35
CA ILE A 100 -15.95 -8.65 -3.93
C ILE A 100 -17.10 -7.96 -3.18
N ALA A 101 -17.67 -6.89 -3.75
CA ALA A 101 -18.76 -6.14 -3.14
C ALA A 101 -20.00 -7.01 -2.89
N ASN A 102 -20.35 -7.89 -3.84
CA ASN A 102 -21.52 -8.75 -3.74
C ASN A 102 -21.40 -9.85 -2.67
N HIS A 103 -20.17 -10.19 -2.27
CA HIS A 103 -19.90 -11.29 -1.34
C HIS A 103 -19.33 -10.85 0.01
N SER A 104 -19.02 -9.55 0.15
CA SER A 104 -18.62 -8.93 1.41
C SER A 104 -19.85 -8.61 2.27
N SER A 105 -19.72 -8.73 3.60
CA SER A 105 -20.74 -8.23 4.54
C SER A 105 -20.83 -6.70 4.51
N GLU A 106 -19.70 -6.05 4.22
CA GLU A 106 -19.59 -4.60 4.07
C GLU A 106 -19.01 -4.31 2.68
N PRO A 107 -19.86 -4.09 1.67
CA PRO A 107 -19.44 -3.92 0.28
C PRO A 107 -18.54 -2.69 0.08
N SER A 108 -18.82 -1.62 0.82
CA SER A 108 -18.05 -0.37 0.83
C SER A 108 -17.05 -0.30 2.01
N GLY A 109 -16.83 -1.42 2.70
CA GLY A 109 -15.90 -1.50 3.83
C GLY A 109 -14.44 -1.40 3.39
N VAL A 110 -13.57 -1.11 4.36
CA VAL A 110 -12.13 -0.96 4.13
C VAL A 110 -11.52 -2.25 3.60
N LEU A 111 -11.87 -3.40 4.17
CA LEU A 111 -11.33 -4.69 3.76
C LEU A 111 -11.67 -5.06 2.31
N ALA A 112 -12.92 -4.88 1.90
CA ALA A 112 -13.36 -5.14 0.52
C ALA A 112 -12.68 -4.22 -0.49
N THR A 113 -12.60 -2.93 -0.14
CA THR A 113 -11.95 -1.91 -0.97
C THR A 113 -10.45 -2.19 -1.15
N GLU A 114 -9.76 -2.51 -0.05
CA GLU A 114 -8.33 -2.76 -0.07
C GLU A 114 -7.98 -4.06 -0.80
N LEU A 115 -8.80 -5.12 -0.66
CA LEU A 115 -8.63 -6.34 -1.47
C LEU A 115 -8.76 -6.06 -2.97
N ALA A 116 -9.77 -5.27 -3.36
CA ALA A 116 -9.95 -4.89 -4.75
C ALA A 116 -8.76 -4.06 -5.26
N ASN A 117 -8.29 -3.08 -4.49
CA ASN A 117 -7.13 -2.26 -4.84
C ASN A 117 -5.85 -3.11 -4.99
N TRP A 118 -5.62 -4.03 -4.05
CA TRP A 118 -4.48 -4.95 -4.09
C TRP A 118 -4.49 -5.80 -5.37
N CYS A 119 -5.64 -6.37 -5.73
CA CYS A 119 -5.78 -7.17 -6.94
C CYS A 119 -5.64 -6.33 -8.23
N ILE A 120 -6.15 -5.09 -8.23
CA ILE A 120 -6.08 -4.17 -9.36
C ILE A 120 -4.64 -3.71 -9.63
N ALA A 121 -3.84 -3.57 -8.58
CA ALA A 121 -2.43 -3.24 -8.67
C ALA A 121 -1.55 -4.44 -9.11
N ASP A 122 -2.06 -5.67 -8.97
CA ASP A 122 -1.32 -6.89 -9.29
C ASP A 122 -1.18 -7.10 -10.81
N ILE A 123 -0.01 -7.55 -11.24
CA ILE A 123 0.29 -7.84 -12.65
C ILE A 123 -0.54 -8.99 -13.23
N ARG A 124 -1.05 -9.90 -12.39
CA ARG A 124 -1.88 -11.01 -12.87
C ARG A 124 -3.16 -10.51 -13.53
N LEU A 125 -3.72 -9.40 -13.05
CA LEU A 125 -4.91 -8.82 -13.66
C LEU A 125 -4.65 -8.34 -15.09
N SER A 126 -3.55 -7.61 -15.32
CA SER A 126 -3.21 -7.11 -16.66
C SER A 126 -2.94 -8.24 -17.66
N ARG A 127 -2.52 -9.42 -17.18
CA ARG A 127 -2.32 -10.63 -17.99
C ARG A 127 -3.61 -11.40 -18.27
N GLN A 128 -4.65 -11.22 -17.46
CA GLN A 128 -5.89 -12.01 -17.48
C GLN A 128 -7.13 -11.11 -17.54
N LEU A 129 -7.12 -10.15 -18.49
CA LEU A 129 -8.21 -9.18 -18.65
C LEU A 129 -9.56 -9.81 -19.00
N GLU A 130 -9.57 -10.98 -19.64
CA GLU A 130 -10.80 -11.72 -19.99
C GLU A 130 -11.25 -12.68 -18.88
N THR A 131 -10.37 -13.01 -17.94
CA THR A 131 -10.65 -13.92 -16.83
C THR A 131 -10.23 -13.29 -15.49
N PRO A 132 -10.78 -12.12 -15.13
CA PRO A 132 -10.32 -11.35 -13.98
C PRO A 132 -10.59 -12.05 -12.64
N LEU A 133 -11.63 -12.90 -12.55
CA LEU A 133 -11.89 -13.71 -11.36
C LEU A 133 -10.83 -14.81 -11.15
N THR A 134 -10.24 -15.33 -12.23
CA THR A 134 -9.08 -16.22 -12.14
C THR A 134 -7.87 -15.48 -11.57
N ALA A 135 -7.63 -14.23 -11.99
CA ALA A 135 -6.56 -13.41 -11.43
C ALA A 135 -6.79 -13.13 -9.95
N LEU A 136 -8.02 -12.80 -9.55
CA LEU A 136 -8.40 -12.61 -8.15
C LEU A 136 -8.15 -13.87 -7.32
N SER A 137 -8.53 -15.04 -7.83
CA SER A 137 -8.28 -16.33 -7.16
C SER A 137 -6.79 -16.55 -6.91
N GLN A 138 -5.95 -16.33 -7.92
CA GLN A 138 -4.49 -16.44 -7.80
C GLN A 138 -3.92 -15.45 -6.78
N VAL A 139 -4.43 -14.21 -6.76
CA VAL A 139 -4.00 -13.17 -5.80
C VAL A 139 -4.33 -13.60 -4.37
N ILE A 140 -5.55 -14.07 -4.13
CA ILE A 140 -5.97 -14.54 -2.81
C ILE A 140 -5.17 -15.77 -2.40
N GLU A 141 -4.90 -16.70 -3.31
CA GLU A 141 -4.05 -17.87 -3.03
C GLU A 141 -2.65 -17.44 -2.57
N SER A 142 -2.04 -16.44 -3.22
CA SER A 142 -0.75 -15.90 -2.75
C SER A 142 -0.85 -15.25 -1.36
N LEU A 143 -1.92 -14.49 -1.10
CA LEU A 143 -2.14 -13.90 0.22
C LEU A 143 -2.35 -14.97 1.31
N LEU A 144 -2.92 -16.13 0.98
CA LEU A 144 -3.15 -17.22 1.94
C LEU A 144 -1.91 -18.09 2.17
N ASN A 145 -1.08 -18.27 1.13
CA ASN A 145 0.07 -19.18 1.16
C ASN A 145 1.38 -18.49 1.56
N GLU A 146 1.49 -17.17 1.39
CA GLU A 146 2.69 -16.40 1.68
C GLU A 146 2.47 -15.43 2.85
N SER A 147 3.11 -15.69 3.99
CA SER A 147 2.94 -14.90 5.21
C SER A 147 3.39 -13.44 5.06
N THR A 148 4.45 -13.18 4.30
CA THR A 148 4.94 -11.82 3.99
C THR A 148 3.90 -10.99 3.25
N SER A 149 3.34 -11.53 2.17
CA SER A 149 2.27 -10.89 1.41
C SER A 149 1.01 -10.67 2.27
N PHE A 150 0.65 -11.66 3.10
CA PHE A 150 -0.46 -11.55 4.04
C PHE A 150 -0.28 -10.40 5.04
N TYR A 151 0.89 -10.29 5.68
CA TYR A 151 1.15 -9.25 6.68
C TYR A 151 1.21 -7.86 6.07
N GLU A 152 1.76 -7.72 4.87
CA GLU A 152 1.72 -6.45 4.14
C GLU A 152 0.28 -6.06 3.77
N PHE A 153 -0.54 -7.00 3.31
CA PHE A 153 -1.95 -6.74 3.05
C PHE A 153 -2.69 -6.30 4.32
N TYR A 154 -2.50 -7.00 5.44
CA TYR A 154 -3.05 -6.60 6.74
C TYR A 154 -2.61 -5.18 7.12
N ARG A 155 -1.33 -4.85 6.92
CA ARG A 155 -0.79 -3.52 7.21
C ARG A 155 -1.48 -2.45 6.37
N GLN A 156 -1.73 -2.70 5.08
CA GLN A 156 -2.47 -1.76 4.24
C GLN A 156 -3.92 -1.57 4.70
N VAL A 157 -4.60 -2.66 5.08
CA VAL A 157 -5.96 -2.60 5.63
C VAL A 157 -5.98 -1.75 6.92
N ALA A 158 -5.05 -1.95 7.84
CA ALA A 158 -4.95 -1.16 9.07
C ALA A 158 -4.69 0.34 8.77
N ILE A 159 -3.87 0.64 7.77
CA ILE A 159 -3.62 2.02 7.33
C ILE A 159 -4.88 2.62 6.70
N ALA A 160 -5.57 1.89 5.82
CA ALA A 160 -6.81 2.36 5.21
C ALA A 160 -7.90 2.61 6.26
N GLN A 161 -8.00 1.75 7.27
CA GLN A 161 -8.90 1.91 8.41
C GLN A 161 -8.59 3.18 9.20
N SER A 162 -7.30 3.44 9.47
CA SER A 162 -6.86 4.66 10.16
C SER A 162 -7.22 5.93 9.39
N LYS A 163 -7.13 5.90 8.05
CA LYS A 163 -7.50 7.02 7.19
C LYS A 163 -9.01 7.27 7.20
N MET A 164 -9.81 6.20 7.21
CA MET A 164 -11.28 6.30 7.26
C MET A 164 -11.78 6.84 8.60
N THR A 165 -11.22 6.36 9.70
CA THR A 165 -11.70 6.68 11.07
C THR A 165 -11.02 7.91 11.68
N GLY A 166 -9.82 8.28 11.21
CA GLY A 166 -8.96 9.30 11.83
C GLY A 166 -8.21 8.82 13.07
N GLU A 167 -8.36 7.56 13.48
CA GLU A 167 -7.59 6.97 14.58
C GLU A 167 -6.19 6.55 14.14
N ARG A 168 -5.32 6.20 15.10
CA ARG A 168 -4.01 5.61 14.77
C ARG A 168 -4.20 4.17 14.27
N PRO A 169 -3.43 3.71 13.28
CA PRO A 169 -3.52 2.34 12.81
C PRO A 169 -3.11 1.37 13.92
N TYR A 170 -3.96 0.37 14.18
CA TYR A 170 -3.65 -0.72 15.08
C TYR A 170 -2.94 -1.83 14.30
N PHE A 171 -1.64 -1.97 14.49
CA PHE A 171 -0.86 -3.06 13.89
C PHE A 171 -0.81 -4.26 14.82
N GLN A 172 -1.18 -5.44 14.31
CA GLN A 172 -0.95 -6.72 14.95
C GLN A 172 0.43 -7.28 14.56
N GLN A 173 1.24 -7.64 15.54
CA GLN A 173 2.48 -8.36 15.32
C GLN A 173 2.19 -9.86 15.09
N PRO A 174 3.05 -10.61 14.38
CA PRO A 174 2.97 -12.06 14.33
C PRO A 174 2.91 -12.66 15.74
N ASP A 175 2.05 -13.65 15.94
CA ASP A 175 1.85 -14.38 17.20
C ASP A 175 1.43 -13.55 18.42
N GLN A 176 1.08 -12.27 18.24
CA GLN A 176 0.54 -11.42 19.29
C GLN A 176 -0.98 -11.31 19.19
N PRO A 177 -1.68 -11.17 20.34
CA PRO A 177 -3.10 -10.93 20.32
C PRO A 177 -3.41 -9.58 19.65
N PRO A 178 -4.55 -9.48 18.93
CA PRO A 178 -4.95 -8.24 18.31
C PRO A 178 -5.30 -7.16 19.36
N HIS A 179 -5.18 -5.90 18.98
CA HIS A 179 -5.62 -4.80 19.84
C HIS A 179 -7.15 -4.88 20.05
N PRO A 180 -7.69 -4.65 21.26
CA PRO A 180 -9.13 -4.82 21.54
C PRO A 180 -10.06 -3.93 20.71
N ARG A 181 -9.55 -2.82 20.17
CA ARG A 181 -10.29 -1.89 19.31
C ARG A 181 -9.98 -2.05 17.82
N ALA A 182 -9.17 -3.03 17.44
CA ALA A 182 -8.90 -3.28 16.03
C ALA A 182 -10.15 -3.87 15.36
N GLU A 183 -10.67 -3.19 14.35
CA GLU A 183 -11.81 -3.68 13.55
C GLU A 183 -11.47 -4.94 12.75
N HIS A 184 -10.22 -5.02 12.30
CA HIS A 184 -9.70 -6.16 11.56
C HIS A 184 -8.45 -6.73 12.26
N THR A 185 -8.42 -8.05 12.33
CA THR A 185 -7.35 -8.88 12.92
C THR A 185 -6.80 -9.82 11.85
N HIS A 186 -5.62 -10.41 12.06
CA HIS A 186 -5.09 -11.44 11.18
C HIS A 186 -6.13 -12.55 10.94
N SER A 187 -6.75 -13.08 12.01
CA SER A 187 -7.74 -14.15 11.89
C SER A 187 -8.99 -13.73 11.11
N SER A 188 -9.51 -12.51 11.33
CA SER A 188 -10.71 -12.05 10.62
C SER A 188 -10.44 -11.83 9.13
N ILE A 189 -9.28 -11.27 8.77
CA ILE A 189 -8.89 -11.10 7.37
C ILE A 189 -8.66 -12.46 6.70
N TYR A 190 -7.96 -13.38 7.37
CA TYR A 190 -7.72 -14.71 6.84
C TYR A 190 -9.03 -15.45 6.54
N ASN A 191 -10.00 -15.41 7.47
CA ASN A 191 -11.33 -16.00 7.28
C ASN A 191 -12.11 -15.33 6.14
N TYR A 192 -11.99 -14.01 6.00
CA TYR A 192 -12.58 -13.28 4.89
C TYR A 192 -12.00 -13.73 3.54
N LEU A 193 -10.68 -13.82 3.44
CA LEU A 193 -10.00 -14.29 2.23
C LEU A 193 -10.39 -15.74 1.88
N LEU A 194 -10.45 -16.63 2.87
CA LEU A 194 -10.93 -18.01 2.68
C LEU A 194 -12.37 -18.06 2.18
N LYS A 195 -13.26 -17.22 2.72
CA LYS A 195 -14.65 -17.13 2.28
C LYS A 195 -14.71 -16.73 0.80
N ILE A 196 -13.98 -15.69 0.40
CA ILE A 196 -13.96 -15.22 -0.99
C ILE A 196 -13.33 -16.29 -1.91
N ALA A 197 -12.24 -16.94 -1.49
CA ALA A 197 -11.60 -18.02 -2.24
C ALA A 197 -12.56 -19.19 -2.50
N LYS A 198 -13.35 -19.57 -1.49
CA LYS A 198 -14.36 -20.61 -1.64
C LYS A 198 -15.42 -20.23 -2.67
N LEU A 199 -15.93 -19.00 -2.61
CA LEU A 199 -16.95 -18.52 -3.56
C LEU A 199 -16.43 -18.49 -5.00
N LEU A 200 -15.15 -18.18 -5.20
CA LEU A 200 -14.51 -18.24 -6.52
C LEU A 200 -14.40 -19.66 -7.10
N GLN A 201 -14.42 -20.69 -6.26
CA GLN A 201 -14.44 -22.09 -6.73
C GLN A 201 -15.85 -22.55 -7.13
N GLU A 202 -16.88 -21.85 -6.67
CA GLU A 202 -18.28 -22.12 -6.98
C GLU A 202 -18.77 -21.36 -8.24
N THR A 203 -17.93 -20.49 -8.80
CA THR A 203 -18.21 -19.66 -9.99
C THR A 203 -17.61 -20.29 -11.24
#